data_AF-A0A1M6NNN7-F1
#
_entry.id   AF-A0A1M6NNN7-F1
#
_cell.length_a   1.000
_cell.length_b   1.000
_cell.length_c   1.000
_cell.angle_alpha   90.00
_cell.angle_beta   90.00
_cell.angle_gamma   90.00
#
_symmetry.space_group_name_H-M   'P 1'
#
loop_
_entity.id
_entity.type
_entity.pdbx_description
1 polymer ?
#
loop_
_entity_poly.entity_id
_entity_poly.type
_entity_poly.pdbx_seq_one_letter_code
_entity_poly.pdbx_strand_id
1 'polypeptide(L)'
;MNCIDGIEGVLRCILSEFQERYVAGTLDDSDFILNLRVVIDGAARFLEQNEELGIAPAILKKVMHQACKEWWLEFAKNQQEAAAEEDKDTPSGDSLEYLEHYFDHIFHHGAYPD
;
A
#
# COMPACT_ATOMS: atom_id res chain seq x y z
N MET A 1 4.94 -3.85 25.07
CA MET A 1 4.71 -3.98 23.63
C MET A 1 3.51 -4.88 23.49
N ASN A 2 2.38 -4.35 23.02
CA ASN A 2 1.19 -5.17 22.84
C ASN A 2 1.40 -6.08 21.62
N CYS A 3 0.76 -7.25 21.59
CA CYS A 3 0.83 -8.20 20.46
C CYS A 3 0.51 -7.53 19.11
N ILE A 4 -0.33 -6.48 19.14
CA ILE A 4 -0.68 -5.61 18.02
C ILE A 4 0.57 -4.93 17.43
N ASP A 5 1.37 -4.27 18.27
CA ASP A 5 2.58 -3.55 17.84
C ASP A 5 3.59 -4.51 17.19
N GLY A 6 3.64 -5.75 17.70
CA GLY A 6 4.50 -6.80 17.16
C GLY A 6 4.08 -7.27 15.76
N ILE A 7 2.78 -7.56 15.57
CA ILE A 7 2.25 -7.97 14.27
C ILE A 7 2.34 -6.83 13.27
N GLU A 8 1.98 -5.61 13.67
CA GLU A 8 2.13 -4.43 12.83
C GLU A 8 3.59 -4.23 12.41
N GLY A 9 4.53 -4.34 13.35
CA GLY A 9 5.97 -4.22 13.06
C GLY A 9 6.45 -5.25 12.04
N VAL A 10 6.05 -6.51 12.18
CA VAL A 10 6.38 -7.57 11.21
C VAL A 10 5.80 -7.26 9.83
N LEU A 11 4.54 -6.81 9.76
CA LEU A 11 3.92 -6.47 8.48
C LEU A 11 4.62 -5.31 7.82
N ARG A 12 4.99 -4.27 8.58
CA ARG A 12 5.76 -3.13 8.06
C ARG A 12 7.11 -3.57 7.48
N CYS A 13 7.82 -4.48 8.15
CA CYS A 13 9.06 -5.05 7.63
C CYS A 13 8.84 -5.84 6.33
N ILE A 14 7.76 -6.62 6.21
CA ILE A 14 7.47 -7.35 4.98
C ILE A 14 7.09 -6.38 3.85
N LEU A 15 6.27 -5.38 4.14
CA LEU A 15 5.80 -4.41 3.14
C LEU A 15 6.93 -3.50 2.64
N SER A 16 7.93 -3.19 3.48
CA SER A 16 9.11 -2.43 3.04
C SER A 16 9.94 -3.18 2.00
N GLU A 17 10.02 -4.51 2.06
CA GLU A 17 10.70 -5.31 1.03
C GLU A 17 10.00 -5.20 -0.34
N PHE A 18 8.67 -5.17 -0.35
CA PHE A 18 7.91 -4.93 -1.59
C PHE A 18 8.11 -3.50 -2.10
N GLN A 19 8.22 -2.53 -1.19
CA GLN A 19 8.49 -1.15 -1.54
C GLN A 19 9.86 -1.00 -2.22
N GLU A 20 10.91 -1.61 -1.67
CA GLU A 20 12.24 -1.59 -2.29
C GLU A 20 12.21 -2.16 -3.71
N ARG A 21 11.47 -3.26 -3.92
CA ARG A 21 11.31 -3.88 -5.23
C ARG A 21 10.54 -3.01 -6.22
N TYR A 22 9.51 -2.31 -5.74
CA TYR A 22 8.72 -1.38 -6.54
C TYR A 22 9.55 -0.14 -6.94
N VAL A 23 10.28 0.46 -6.00
CA VAL A 23 11.22 1.57 -6.27
C VAL A 23 12.33 1.16 -7.23
N ALA A 24 12.81 -0.08 -7.14
CA ALA A 24 13.78 -0.63 -8.08
C ALA A 24 13.21 -0.92 -9.49
N GLY A 25 11.92 -0.67 -9.73
CA GLY A 25 11.25 -0.90 -11.01
C GLY A 25 11.02 -2.36 -11.36
N THR A 26 11.07 -3.26 -10.36
CA THR A 26 10.86 -4.72 -10.57
C THR A 26 9.41 -5.15 -10.41
N LEU A 27 8.55 -4.25 -9.93
CA LEU A 27 7.11 -4.41 -9.80
C LEU A 27 6.45 -3.20 -10.44
N ASP A 28 5.34 -3.41 -11.14
CA ASP A 28 4.45 -2.31 -11.52
C ASP A 28 3.45 -1.99 -10.39
N ASP A 29 2.64 -0.95 -10.59
CA ASP A 29 1.65 -0.49 -9.61
C ASP A 29 0.66 -1.59 -9.22
N SER A 30 0.19 -2.38 -10.19
CA SER A 30 -0.77 -3.45 -9.94
C SER A 30 -0.14 -4.56 -9.13
N ASP A 31 1.04 -5.03 -9.53
CA ASP A 31 1.80 -6.04 -8.84
C ASP A 31 2.13 -5.61 -7.41
N PHE A 32 2.59 -4.37 -7.23
CA PHE A 32 2.92 -3.84 -5.91
C PHE A 32 1.67 -3.82 -5.02
N ILE A 33 0.60 -3.13 -5.44
CA ILE A 33 -0.62 -2.94 -4.64
C ILE A 33 -1.29 -4.28 -4.33
N LEU A 34 -1.33 -5.22 -5.28
CA LEU A 34 -1.86 -6.57 -5.06
C LEU A 34 -1.03 -7.36 -4.05
N ASN A 35 0.30 -7.24 -4.08
CA ASN A 35 1.16 -7.88 -3.08
C ASN A 35 0.90 -7.31 -1.68
N LEU A 36 0.68 -6.00 -1.53
CA LEU A 36 0.30 -5.41 -0.24
C LEU A 36 -1.00 -6.03 0.27
N ARG A 37 -2.02 -6.12 -0.60
CA ARG A 37 -3.29 -6.76 -0.26
C ARG A 37 -3.10 -8.20 0.18
N VAL A 38 -2.30 -9.00 -0.52
CA VAL A 38 -2.04 -10.40 -0.18
C VAL A 38 -1.44 -10.53 1.22
N VAL A 39 -0.48 -9.68 1.56
CA VAL A 39 0.14 -9.66 2.91
C VAL A 39 -0.90 -9.28 3.98
N ILE A 40 -1.69 -8.23 3.74
CA ILE A 40 -2.72 -7.76 4.68
C ILE A 40 -3.81 -8.82 4.89
N ASP A 41 -4.31 -9.42 3.80
CA ASP A 41 -5.33 -10.47 3.86
C ASP A 41 -4.78 -11.73 4.55
N GLY A 42 -3.52 -12.09 4.31
CA GLY A 42 -2.85 -13.20 4.99
C GLY A 42 -2.76 -12.98 6.50
N ALA A 43 -2.36 -11.77 6.91
CA ALA A 43 -2.27 -11.40 8.32
C ALA A 43 -3.65 -11.37 9.00
N ALA A 44 -4.68 -10.87 8.33
CA ALA A 44 -6.04 -10.90 8.83
C ALA A 44 -6.56 -12.33 9.02
N ARG A 45 -6.32 -13.22 8.05
CA ARG A 45 -6.67 -14.65 8.18
C ARG A 45 -5.93 -15.33 9.33
N PHE A 46 -4.66 -14.95 9.56
CA PHE A 46 -3.92 -15.43 10.72
C PHE A 46 -4.59 -15.00 12.02
N LEU A 47 -5.03 -13.75 12.15
CA LEU A 47 -5.77 -13.27 13.33
C LEU A 47 -7.11 -13.98 13.51
N GLU A 48 -7.84 -14.24 12.42
CA GLU A 48 -9.09 -15.03 12.46
C GLU A 48 -8.88 -16.45 12.98
N GLN A 49 -7.70 -17.04 12.74
CA GLN A 49 -7.34 -18.38 13.21
C GLN A 49 -6.76 -18.39 14.63
N ASN A 50 -6.40 -17.23 15.18
CA ASN A 50 -5.72 -17.08 16.47
C ASN A 50 -6.43 -15.97 17.30
N GLU A 51 -7.72 -16.17 17.57
CA GLU A 51 -8.57 -15.21 18.28
C GLU A 51 -8.05 -14.84 19.68
N GLU A 52 -7.24 -15.70 20.30
CA GLU A 52 -6.61 -15.47 21.61
C GLU A 52 -5.67 -14.25 21.62
N LEU A 53 -5.23 -13.80 20.45
CA LEU A 53 -4.44 -12.57 20.31
C LEU A 53 -5.27 -11.32 20.59
N GLY A 54 -6.62 -11.41 20.56
CA GLY A 54 -7.54 -10.33 20.92
C GLY A 54 -7.56 -9.16 19.95
N ILE A 55 -7.01 -9.33 18.75
CA ILE A 55 -6.92 -8.29 17.72
C ILE A 55 -8.01 -8.53 16.69
N ALA A 56 -8.89 -7.54 16.50
CA ALA A 56 -9.90 -7.63 15.46
C ALA A 56 -9.24 -7.57 14.06
N PRO A 57 -9.41 -8.60 13.21
CA PRO A 57 -8.83 -8.63 11.87
C PRO A 57 -9.21 -7.41 11.03
N ALA A 58 -10.44 -6.91 11.18
CA ALA A 58 -10.93 -5.71 10.49
C ALA A 58 -10.15 -4.44 10.86
N ILE A 59 -9.70 -4.30 12.11
CA ILE A 59 -8.88 -3.16 12.53
C ILE A 59 -7.52 -3.23 11.85
N LEU A 60 -6.89 -4.41 11.82
CA LEU A 60 -5.62 -4.61 11.13
C LEU A 60 -5.73 -4.26 9.65
N LYS A 61 -6.75 -4.78 8.95
CA LYS A 61 -6.95 -4.48 7.52
C LYS A 61 -7.06 -2.98 7.27
N LYS A 62 -7.88 -2.29 8.07
CA LYS A 62 -8.09 -0.85 7.93
C LYS A 62 -6.80 -0.06 8.15
N VAL A 63 -6.09 -0.34 9.25
CA VAL A 63 -4.85 0.38 9.61
C VAL A 63 -3.77 0.14 8.56
N MET A 64 -3.56 -1.12 8.15
CA MET A 64 -2.53 -1.46 7.18
C MET A 64 -2.86 -0.97 5.78
N HIS A 65 -4.12 -1.03 5.34
CA HIS A 65 -4.56 -0.43 4.08
C HIS A 65 -4.25 1.07 4.05
N GLN A 66 -4.64 1.79 5.10
CA GLN A 66 -4.39 3.23 5.18
C GLN A 66 -2.89 3.55 5.14
N ALA A 67 -2.08 2.83 5.92
CA ALA A 67 -0.63 3.03 5.94
C ALA A 67 0.01 2.75 4.57
N CYS A 68 -0.40 1.68 3.89
CA CYS A 68 0.09 1.35 2.55
C CYS A 68 -0.31 2.41 1.52
N LYS A 69 -1.55 2.89 1.58
CA LYS A 69 -2.07 3.94 0.70
C LYS A 69 -1.29 5.23 0.87
N GLU A 70 -1.10 5.68 2.13
CA GLU A 70 -0.33 6.89 2.44
C GLU A 70 1.10 6.82 1.88
N TRP A 71 1.77 5.68 2.06
CA TRP A 71 3.11 5.47 1.53
C TRP A 71 3.17 5.50 0.00
N TRP A 72 2.24 4.82 -0.67
CA TRP A 72 2.21 4.80 -2.13
C TRP A 72 1.89 6.20 -2.70
N LEU A 73 0.95 6.93 -2.10
CA LEU A 73 0.63 8.30 -2.51
C LEU A 73 1.81 9.25 -2.34
N GLU A 74 2.54 9.14 -1.23
CA GLU A 74 3.76 9.92 -1.00
C GLU A 74 4.80 9.63 -2.09
N PHE A 75 5.02 8.34 -2.42
CA PHE A 75 5.91 7.96 -3.51
C PHE A 75 5.46 8.50 -4.87
N ALA A 76 4.19 8.31 -5.23
CA ALA A 76 3.64 8.75 -6.51
C ALA A 76 3.74 10.28 -6.66
N LYS A 77 3.45 11.03 -5.59
CA LYS A 77 3.60 12.48 -5.55
C LYS A 77 5.05 12.92 -5.79
N ASN A 78 6.00 12.29 -5.11
CA ASN A 78 7.42 12.60 -5.28
C ASN A 78 7.91 12.33 -6.71
N GLN A 79 7.40 11.27 -7.36
CA GLN A 79 7.71 10.97 -8.76
C GLN A 79 7.14 12.00 -9.73
N GLN A 80 5.90 12.46 -9.51
CA GLN A 80 5.30 13.53 -10.31
C GLN A 80 6.05 14.85 -10.16
N GLU A 81 6.48 15.20 -8.95
CA GLU A 81 7.26 16.41 -8.68
C GLU A 81 8.63 16.36 -9.37
N ALA A 82 9.35 15.23 -9.27
CA ALA A 82 10.62 15.05 -9.96
C ALA A 82 10.50 15.17 -11.49
N ALA A 83 9.44 14.59 -12.08
CA ALA A 83 9.18 14.69 -13.51
C ALA A 83 8.86 16.14 -13.95
N ALA A 84 8.12 16.89 -13.14
CA ALA A 84 7.80 18.30 -13.41
C ALA A 84 9.02 19.23 -13.31
N GLU A 85 10.02 18.88 -12.50
CA GLU A 85 11.30 19.62 -12.43
C GLU A 85 12.18 19.40 -13.67
N GLU A 86 12.15 18.20 -14.23
CA GLU A 86 12.94 17.83 -15.41
C GLU A 86 12.36 18.38 -16.72
N ASP A 87 11.02 18.45 -16.84
CA ASP A 87 10.34 18.99 -18.02
C ASP A 87 9.22 19.97 -17.63
N LYS A 88 9.52 21.26 -17.80
CA LYS A 88 8.62 22.39 -17.47
C LYS A 88 7.37 22.49 -18.35
N ASP A 89 7.32 21.75 -19.46
CA ASP A 89 6.15 21.66 -20.34
C ASP A 89 5.27 20.44 -19.99
N THR A 90 5.66 19.62 -19.00
CA THR A 90 4.85 18.50 -18.52
C THR A 90 3.58 19.03 -17.84
N PRO A 91 2.37 18.59 -18.25
CA PRO A 91 1.14 18.96 -17.56
C PRO A 91 1.19 18.52 -16.09
N SER A 92 0.50 19.25 -15.21
CA SER A 92 0.40 18.89 -13.79
C SER A 92 -0.03 17.43 -13.67
N GLY A 93 0.72 16.64 -12.90
CA GLY A 93 0.44 15.22 -12.67
C GLY A 93 -0.98 14.95 -12.17
N ASP A 94 -1.33 13.67 -12.10
CA ASP A 94 -2.67 13.26 -11.68
C ASP A 94 -3.08 13.88 -10.34
N SER A 95 -4.36 14.22 -10.21
CA SER A 95 -4.87 14.79 -8.96
C SER A 95 -4.77 13.76 -7.81
N LEU A 96 -4.60 14.26 -6.58
CA LEU A 96 -4.57 13.41 -5.40
C LEU A 96 -5.83 12.53 -5.29
N GLU A 97 -7.01 13.09 -5.59
CA GLU A 97 -8.28 12.34 -5.61
C GLU A 97 -8.26 11.19 -6.62
N TYR A 98 -7.66 11.39 -7.80
CA TYR A 98 -7.49 10.33 -8.78
C TYR A 98 -6.53 9.25 -8.30
N LEU A 99 -5.36 9.63 -7.76
CA LEU A 99 -4.37 8.69 -7.22
C LEU A 99 -4.95 7.86 -6.06
N GLU A 100 -5.73 8.50 -5.19
CA GLU A 100 -6.43 7.81 -4.10
C GLU A 100 -7.44 6.79 -4.63
N HIS A 101 -8.24 7.18 -5.62
CA HIS A 101 -9.19 6.29 -6.28
C HIS A 101 -8.46 5.15 -7.01
N TYR A 102 -7.38 5.44 -7.71
CA TYR A 102 -6.57 4.47 -8.45
C TYR A 102 -6.01 3.38 -7.53
N PHE A 103 -5.39 3.80 -6.43
CA PHE A 103 -4.87 2.86 -5.42
C PHE A 103 -5.99 1.98 -4.87
N ASP A 104 -7.09 2.58 -4.42
CA ASP A 104 -8.21 1.84 -3.84
C ASP A 104 -8.82 0.89 -4.88
N HIS A 105 -8.93 1.31 -6.14
CA HIS A 105 -9.50 0.50 -7.21
C HIS A 105 -8.65 -0.75 -7.45
N ILE A 106 -7.33 -0.58 -7.63
CA ILE A 106 -6.41 -1.72 -7.80
C ILE A 106 -6.43 -2.60 -6.56
N PHE A 107 -6.40 -2.02 -5.37
CA PHE A 107 -6.41 -2.79 -4.13
C PHE A 107 -7.64 -3.67 -4.04
N HIS A 108 -8.84 -3.15 -4.30
CA HIS A 108 -10.09 -3.89 -4.14
C HIS A 108 -10.42 -4.80 -5.32
N HIS A 109 -10.14 -4.37 -6.55
CA HIS A 109 -10.55 -5.05 -7.78
C HIS A 109 -9.43 -5.81 -8.48
N GLY A 110 -8.17 -5.48 -8.20
CA GLY A 110 -6.99 -6.13 -8.80
C GLY A 110 -6.77 -5.81 -10.27
N ALA A 111 -7.37 -4.74 -10.77
CA ALA A 111 -7.22 -4.24 -12.13
C ALA A 111 -7.10 -2.71 -12.11
N TYR A 112 -6.61 -2.13 -13.19
CA TYR A 112 -6.63 -0.67 -13.37
C TYR A 112 -8.08 -0.19 -13.52
N PRO A 113 -8.43 1.00 -12.99
CA PRO A 113 -9.72 1.62 -13.27
C PRO A 113 -9.86 1.93 -14.77
N ASP A 114 -11.05 1.70 -15.32
CA ASP A 114 -11.43 1.99 -16.73
C ASP A 114 -11.47 3.50 -17.05
#